data_AF-A0A828QZB0-F1
#
_entry.id   AF-A0A828QZB0-F1
#
_cell.length_a   1.000
_cell.length_b   1.000
_cell.length_c   1.000
_cell.angle_alpha   90.00
_cell.angle_beta   90.00
_cell.angle_gamma   90.00
#
_symmetry.space_group_name_H-M   'P 1'
#
loop_
_entity.id
_entity.type
_entity.pdbx_description
1 polymer ?
#
loop_
_entity_poly.entity_id
_entity_poly.type
_entity_poly.pdbx_seq_one_letter_code
_entity_poly.pdbx_strand_id
1 'polypeptide(L)'
;MQFTFFHILAFVLLFICFILICVLIFLKFKQKEIALILYSINTIFMAILIYSVLVTISEFTTQASLSKLTYTRDLRHESLIVSGRVQNLTKYDIRKCYLHLSITNKKAVGGEVFADENLKNATMKNTSATYTIEIANKLPGNTYKEFSAKVPFPPSFDNAEFYHTLKCI
;
A
#
# COMPACT_ATOMS: atom_id res chain seq x y z
N MET A 1 -2.21 8.82 -4.67
CA MET A 1 -2.24 9.82 -3.59
C MET A 1 -3.44 10.71 -3.80
N GLN A 2 -4.31 10.82 -2.80
CA GLN A 2 -5.37 11.81 -2.83
C GLN A 2 -4.78 13.16 -2.40
N PHE A 3 -4.88 14.17 -3.25
CA PHE A 3 -4.45 15.53 -2.91
C PHE A 3 -5.47 16.15 -1.94
N THR A 4 -5.18 16.08 -0.65
CA THR A 4 -5.93 16.82 0.38
C THR A 4 -5.45 18.27 0.45
N PHE A 5 -6.22 19.13 1.11
CA PHE A 5 -5.82 20.52 1.37
C PHE A 5 -4.41 20.63 1.98
N PHE A 6 -4.03 19.69 2.85
CA PHE A 6 -2.69 19.64 3.45
C PHE A 6 -1.58 19.40 2.43
N HIS A 7 -1.82 18.58 1.41
CA HIS A 7 -0.83 18.35 0.35
C HIS A 7 -0.59 19.64 -0.44
N ILE A 8 -1.65 20.40 -0.75
CA ILE A 8 -1.56 21.68 -1.46
C ILE A 8 -0.82 22.70 -0.59
N LEU A 9 -1.19 22.83 0.69
CA LEU A 9 -0.55 23.76 1.62
C LEU A 9 0.94 23.48 1.78
N ALA A 10 1.31 22.22 2.01
CA ALA A 10 2.71 21.81 2.15
C ALA A 10 3.50 22.07 0.85
N PHE A 11 2.90 21.78 -0.32
CA PHE A 11 3.53 22.03 -1.61
C PHE A 11 3.79 23.52 -1.84
N VAL A 12 2.81 24.39 -1.57
CA VAL A 12 2.97 25.85 -1.71
C VAL A 12 4.08 26.37 -0.81
N LEU A 13 4.12 25.93 0.45
CA LEU A 13 5.14 26.35 1.41
C LEU A 13 6.55 25.91 0.97
N LEU A 14 6.71 24.65 0.55
CA LEU A 14 7.99 24.15 0.03
C LEU A 14 8.40 24.86 -1.27
N PHE A 15 7.44 25.20 -2.13
CA PHE A 15 7.71 25.93 -3.37
C PHE A 15 8.23 27.35 -3.10
N ILE A 16 7.66 28.04 -2.11
CA ILE A 16 8.17 29.35 -1.66
C ILE A 16 9.60 29.22 -1.13
N CYS A 17 9.89 28.19 -0.33
CA CYS A 17 11.25 27.91 0.15
C CYS A 17 12.22 27.66 -1.02
N PHE A 18 11.81 26.92 -2.04
CA PHE A 18 12.63 26.69 -3.24
C PHE A 18 12.99 28.00 -3.94
N ILE A 19 12.00 28.88 -4.17
CA ILE A 19 12.24 30.19 -4.79
C ILE A 19 13.21 31.02 -3.95
N LEU A 20 13.02 31.06 -2.63
CA LEU A 20 13.90 31.81 -1.72
C LEU A 20 15.35 31.32 -1.82
N ILE A 21 15.58 30.00 -1.83
CA ILE A 21 16.92 29.43 -1.98
C ILE A 21 17.51 29.80 -3.35
N CYS A 22 16.71 29.75 -4.42
CA CYS A 22 17.17 30.16 -5.74
C CYS A 22 17.59 31.63 -5.79
N VAL A 23 16.81 32.53 -5.17
CA VAL A 23 17.16 33.96 -5.05
C VAL A 23 18.46 34.15 -4.26
N LEU A 24 18.65 33.39 -3.16
CA LEU A 24 19.88 33.44 -2.37
C LEU A 24 21.11 32.99 -3.18
N ILE A 25 20.99 31.94 -4.00
CA ILE A 25 22.07 31.49 -4.89
C ILE A 25 22.42 32.59 -5.90
N PHE A 26 21.41 33.22 -6.51
CA PHE A 26 21.60 34.31 -7.48
C PHE A 26 22.33 35.51 -6.86
N LEU A 27 21.94 35.93 -5.66
CA LEU A 27 22.53 37.09 -4.99
C LEU A 27 23.98 36.84 -4.56
N LYS A 28 24.32 35.61 -4.13
CA LYS A 28 25.62 35.30 -3.52
C LYS A 28 26.68 34.85 -4.53
N PHE A 29 26.29 34.11 -5.57
CA PHE A 29 27.24 33.51 -6.52
C PHE A 29 27.16 34.20 -7.89
N LYS A 30 28.15 35.05 -8.18
CA LYS A 30 28.28 35.71 -9.50
C LYS A 30 28.92 34.81 -10.58
N GLN A 31 29.65 33.76 -10.18
CA GLN A 31 30.24 32.79 -11.10
C GLN A 31 29.16 31.82 -11.61
N LYS A 32 28.95 31.79 -12.93
CA LYS A 32 27.86 31.05 -13.57
C LYS A 32 27.95 29.53 -13.36
N GLU A 33 29.16 28.97 -13.41
CA GLU A 33 29.39 27.52 -13.25
C GLU A 33 29.01 27.04 -11.85
N ILE A 34 29.45 27.74 -10.80
CA ILE A 34 29.13 27.41 -9.40
C ILE A 34 27.63 27.60 -9.14
N ALA A 35 27.03 28.67 -9.66
CA ALA A 35 25.60 28.91 -9.52
C ALA A 35 24.77 27.77 -10.15
N LEU A 36 25.13 27.31 -11.35
CA LEU A 36 24.46 26.19 -12.04
C LEU A 36 24.52 24.89 -11.22
N ILE A 37 25.67 24.57 -10.64
CA ILE A 37 25.83 23.38 -9.77
C ILE A 37 24.94 23.49 -8.53
N LEU A 38 24.89 24.67 -7.90
CA LEU A 38 24.06 24.86 -6.71
C LEU A 38 22.55 24.79 -7.02
N TYR A 39 22.12 25.31 -8.18
CA TYR A 39 20.73 25.17 -8.62
C TYR A 39 20.33 23.72 -8.87
N SER A 40 21.21 22.92 -9.47
CA SER A 40 20.90 21.50 -9.74
C SER A 40 20.79 20.71 -8.44
N ILE A 41 21.71 20.92 -7.49
CA ILE A 41 21.65 20.30 -6.15
C ILE A 41 20.36 20.70 -5.43
N ASN A 42 20.02 22.00 -5.40
CA ASN A 42 18.81 22.48 -4.75
C ASN A 42 17.54 21.86 -5.37
N THR A 43 17.50 21.74 -6.70
CA THR A 43 16.36 21.15 -7.42
C THR A 43 16.17 19.68 -7.04
N ILE A 44 17.24 18.89 -7.04
CA ILE A 44 17.19 17.46 -6.68
C ILE A 44 16.75 17.32 -5.21
N PHE A 45 17.37 18.08 -4.31
CA PHE A 45 17.07 18.03 -2.89
C PHE A 45 15.60 18.39 -2.60
N MET A 46 15.10 19.48 -3.20
CA MET A 46 13.72 19.89 -3.01
C MET A 46 12.72 18.91 -3.62
N ALA A 47 13.04 18.26 -4.74
CA ALA A 47 12.20 17.21 -5.31
C ALA A 47 12.04 16.02 -4.34
N ILE A 48 13.14 15.58 -3.73
CA ILE A 48 13.13 14.49 -2.74
C ILE A 48 12.33 14.90 -1.50
N LEU A 49 12.55 16.10 -0.97
CA LEU A 49 11.82 16.62 0.20
C LEU A 49 10.31 16.71 -0.07
N ILE A 50 9.91 17.28 -1.21
CA ILE A 50 8.49 17.38 -1.57
C ILE A 50 7.87 15.98 -1.61
N TYR A 51 8.50 15.03 -2.28
CA TYR A 51 7.98 13.66 -2.35
C TYR A 51 7.82 13.04 -0.95
N SER A 52 8.85 13.13 -0.11
CA SER A 52 8.85 12.57 1.25
C SER A 52 7.74 13.17 2.13
N VAL A 53 7.53 14.49 2.07
CA VAL A 53 6.48 15.17 2.83
C VAL A 53 5.09 14.74 2.36
N LEU A 54 4.86 14.64 1.04
CA LEU A 54 3.57 14.21 0.51
C LEU A 54 3.24 12.76 0.89
N VAL A 55 4.22 11.85 0.89
CA VAL A 55 4.05 10.46 1.39
C VAL A 55 3.64 10.47 2.85
N THR A 56 4.37 11.21 3.68
CA THR A 56 4.09 11.33 5.12
C THR A 56 2.67 11.83 5.38
N ILE A 57 2.23 12.88 4.68
CA ILE A 57 0.85 13.41 4.83
C ILE A 57 -0.17 12.34 4.46
N SER A 58 0.07 11.57 3.40
CA SER A 58 -0.82 10.46 3.02
C SER A 58 -0.93 9.44 4.17
N GLU A 59 0.19 8.99 4.75
CA GLU A 59 0.18 8.02 5.86
C GLU A 59 -0.58 8.50 7.09
N PHE A 60 -0.52 9.79 7.43
CA PHE A 60 -1.29 10.34 8.56
C PHE A 60 -2.76 10.59 8.24
N THR A 61 -3.12 10.80 6.98
CA THR A 61 -4.51 11.07 6.58
C THR A 61 -5.29 9.79 6.28
N THR A 62 -4.61 8.72 5.85
CA THR A 62 -5.22 7.43 5.51
C THR A 62 -4.81 6.32 6.48
N GLN A 63 -5.31 6.37 7.71
CA GLN A 63 -5.15 5.28 8.68
C GLN A 63 -6.48 4.53 8.85
N ALA A 64 -6.45 3.24 8.53
CA ALA A 64 -7.58 2.36 8.70
C ALA A 64 -7.14 1.03 9.31
N SER A 65 -8.04 0.39 10.06
CA SER A 65 -7.82 -0.92 10.65
C SER A 65 -8.88 -1.92 10.17
N LEU A 66 -8.46 -3.18 10.06
CA LEU A 66 -9.37 -4.31 9.91
C LEU A 66 -9.66 -4.91 11.27
N SER A 67 -10.93 -5.23 11.52
CA SER A 67 -11.37 -5.92 12.72
C SER A 67 -12.39 -6.99 12.36
N LYS A 68 -12.50 -8.01 13.21
CA LYS A 68 -13.46 -9.12 13.07
C LYS A 68 -13.40 -9.81 11.69
N LEU A 69 -12.19 -9.96 11.14
CA LEU A 69 -12.00 -10.62 9.85
C LEU A 69 -12.25 -12.12 9.99
N THR A 70 -13.13 -12.65 9.16
CA THR A 70 -13.53 -14.05 9.14
C THR A 70 -13.47 -14.61 7.72
N TYR A 71 -13.09 -15.88 7.63
CA TYR A 71 -12.93 -16.63 6.40
C TYR A 71 -13.85 -17.84 6.48
N THR A 72 -14.87 -17.88 5.62
CA THR A 72 -15.83 -18.99 5.59
C THR A 72 -15.81 -19.64 4.22
N ARG A 73 -15.48 -20.93 4.17
CA ARG A 73 -15.48 -21.70 2.93
C ARG A 73 -16.91 -22.16 2.61
N ASP A 74 -17.39 -21.76 1.45
CA ASP A 74 -18.63 -22.26 0.86
C ASP A 74 -18.29 -23.39 -0.11
N LEU A 75 -18.40 -24.62 0.40
CA LEU A 75 -18.08 -25.85 -0.33
C LEU A 75 -19.04 -26.11 -1.50
N ARG A 76 -20.28 -25.61 -1.44
CA ARG A 76 -21.28 -25.84 -2.51
C ARG A 76 -20.95 -25.08 -3.79
N HIS A 77 -20.29 -23.93 -3.65
CA HIS A 77 -19.95 -23.05 -4.77
C HIS A 77 -18.44 -22.87 -4.93
N GLU A 78 -17.63 -23.73 -4.31
CA GLU A 78 -16.16 -23.70 -4.34
C GLU A 78 -15.56 -22.30 -4.14
N SER A 79 -16.01 -21.63 -3.08
CA SER A 79 -15.73 -20.22 -2.87
C SER A 79 -15.41 -19.92 -1.42
N LEU A 80 -14.76 -18.80 -1.21
CA LEU A 80 -14.42 -18.26 0.10
C LEU A 80 -15.19 -16.95 0.29
N ILE A 81 -15.96 -16.90 1.37
CA ILE A 81 -16.61 -15.70 1.85
C ILE A 81 -15.66 -15.06 2.86
N VAL A 82 -15.22 -13.84 2.54
CA VAL A 82 -14.38 -13.03 3.40
C VAL A 82 -15.24 -11.90 3.93
N SER A 83 -15.43 -11.86 5.25
CA SER A 83 -16.25 -10.84 5.89
C SER A 83 -15.53 -10.21 7.08
N GLY A 84 -15.85 -8.96 7.36
CA GLY A 84 -15.23 -8.23 8.46
C GLY A 84 -15.65 -6.78 8.49
N ARG A 85 -14.90 -6.00 9.28
CA ARG A 85 -15.16 -4.57 9.47
C ARG A 85 -13.90 -3.78 9.19
N VAL A 86 -14.02 -2.78 8.33
CA VAL A 86 -12.99 -1.76 8.12
C VAL A 86 -13.36 -0.52 8.91
N GLN A 87 -12.43 -0.01 9.71
CA GLN A 87 -12.61 1.17 10.55
C GLN A 87 -11.61 2.26 10.13
N ASN A 88 -12.11 3.48 9.98
CA ASN A 88 -11.28 4.66 9.78
C ASN A 88 -10.86 5.21 11.15
N LEU A 89 -9.56 5.32 11.35
CA LEU A 89 -8.97 5.83 12.60
C LEU A 89 -8.69 7.34 12.54
N THR A 90 -8.81 7.96 11.36
CA THR A 90 -8.58 9.39 11.17
C THR A 90 -9.90 10.15 11.12
N LYS A 91 -9.82 11.46 11.30
CA LYS A 91 -10.95 12.38 11.14
C LYS A 91 -11.30 12.66 9.67
N TYR A 92 -10.50 12.17 8.72
CA TYR A 92 -10.63 12.48 7.30
C TYR A 92 -11.34 11.34 6.57
N ASP A 93 -12.16 11.69 5.58
CA ASP A 93 -12.83 10.69 4.74
C ASP A 93 -11.80 9.94 3.89
N ILE A 94 -11.83 8.61 3.97
CA ILE A 94 -11.07 7.72 3.09
C ILE A 94 -11.94 7.36 1.90
N ARG A 95 -11.42 7.50 0.67
CA ARG A 95 -12.22 7.27 -0.53
C ARG A 95 -12.36 5.78 -0.80
N LYS A 96 -11.27 5.04 -0.93
CA LYS A 96 -11.35 3.61 -1.23
C LYS A 96 -10.49 2.78 -0.29
N CYS A 97 -10.99 1.61 0.07
CA CYS A 97 -10.19 0.60 0.75
C CYS A 97 -10.29 -0.73 0.00
N TYR A 98 -9.13 -1.35 -0.15
CA TYR A 98 -8.92 -2.62 -0.80
C TYR A 98 -8.38 -3.62 0.21
N LEU A 99 -8.94 -4.82 0.19
CA LEU A 99 -8.41 -5.99 0.86
C LEU A 99 -7.64 -6.81 -0.18
N HIS A 100 -6.33 -6.87 -0.03
CA HIS A 100 -5.50 -7.82 -0.77
C HIS A 100 -5.49 -9.13 0.01
N LEU A 101 -6.06 -10.17 -0.57
CA LEU A 101 -6.12 -11.50 0.01
C LEU A 101 -5.19 -12.42 -0.76
N SER A 102 -4.31 -13.12 -0.07
CA SER A 102 -3.47 -14.17 -0.63
C SER A 102 -3.79 -15.49 0.06
N ILE A 103 -4.22 -16.46 -0.71
CA ILE A 103 -4.45 -17.83 -0.26
C ILE A 103 -3.23 -18.64 -0.66
N THR A 104 -2.62 -19.38 0.26
CA THR A 104 -1.47 -20.23 -0.02
C THR A 104 -1.73 -21.67 0.41
N ASN A 105 -1.38 -22.65 -0.42
CA ASN A 105 -1.42 -24.06 -0.06
C ASN A 105 -0.09 -24.47 0.58
N LYS A 106 -0.11 -24.76 1.88
CA LYS A 106 1.05 -25.27 2.57
C LYS A 106 1.27 -26.72 2.17
N LYS A 107 2.38 -26.99 1.48
CA LYS A 107 2.86 -28.35 1.30
C LYS A 107 3.41 -28.85 2.64
N ALA A 108 3.04 -30.06 3.05
CA ALA A 108 3.73 -30.76 4.12
C ALA A 108 5.14 -31.09 3.62
N VAL A 109 6.11 -30.26 4.01
CA VAL A 109 7.52 -30.47 3.67
C VAL A 109 8.09 -31.43 4.72
N GLY A 110 8.05 -32.73 4.44
CA GLY A 110 8.91 -33.69 5.15
C GLY A 110 10.38 -33.38 4.85
N GLY A 111 11.30 -33.75 5.74
CA GLY A 111 12.74 -33.42 5.66
C GLY A 111 13.47 -33.87 4.38
N GLU A 112 12.80 -34.61 3.51
CA GLU A 112 13.29 -35.16 2.24
C GLU A 112 13.28 -34.12 1.09
N VAL A 113 12.64 -32.97 1.26
CA VAL A 113 12.58 -31.91 0.22
C VAL A 113 13.93 -31.23 -0.02
N PHE A 114 14.86 -31.31 0.94
CA PHE A 114 16.23 -30.80 0.81
C PHE A 114 17.22 -31.87 0.29
N ALA A 115 16.77 -33.07 -0.07
CA ALA A 115 17.63 -34.07 -0.71
C ALA A 115 17.97 -33.63 -2.15
N ASP A 116 19.24 -33.75 -2.54
CA ASP A 116 19.77 -33.29 -3.83
C ASP A 116 19.02 -33.85 -5.06
N GLU A 117 18.42 -35.03 -4.92
CA GLU A 117 17.62 -35.69 -5.95
C GLU A 117 16.24 -35.03 -6.18
N ASN A 118 15.65 -34.43 -5.14
CA ASN A 118 14.35 -33.76 -5.19
C ASN A 118 14.45 -32.29 -5.66
N LEU A 119 15.64 -31.70 -5.54
CA LEU A 119 15.93 -30.32 -5.93
C LEU A 119 15.86 -30.11 -7.45
N LYS A 120 16.21 -31.13 -8.24
CA LYS A 120 16.12 -31.11 -9.72
C LYS A 120 14.69 -31.21 -10.26
N ASN A 121 13.76 -31.77 -9.48
CA ASN A 121 12.36 -31.98 -9.86
C ASN A 121 11.38 -30.99 -9.19
N ALA A 122 11.90 -30.01 -8.44
CA ALA A 122 11.12 -28.98 -7.78
C ALA A 122 10.52 -27.99 -8.79
N THR A 123 9.50 -28.43 -9.52
CA THR A 123 8.67 -27.54 -10.34
C THR A 123 7.85 -26.65 -9.42
N MET A 124 8.02 -25.32 -9.59
CA MET A 124 7.30 -24.27 -8.88
C MET A 124 5.83 -24.27 -9.34
N LYS A 125 5.03 -25.25 -8.90
CA LYS A 125 3.57 -25.21 -9.10
C LYS A 125 3.01 -24.00 -8.33
N ASN A 126 2.09 -23.26 -8.93
CA ASN A 126 1.41 -22.13 -8.29
C ASN A 126 0.71 -22.60 -7.00
N THR A 127 1.36 -22.37 -5.86
CA THR A 127 0.83 -22.67 -4.52
C THR A 127 0.10 -21.49 -3.92
N SER A 128 -0.11 -20.39 -4.67
CA SER A 128 -0.77 -19.19 -4.19
C SER A 128 -1.80 -18.65 -5.17
N ALA A 129 -2.86 -18.05 -4.63
CA ALA A 129 -3.88 -17.31 -5.37
C ALA A 129 -4.12 -15.96 -4.68
N THR A 130 -4.10 -14.87 -5.45
CA THR A 130 -4.20 -13.51 -4.93
C THR A 130 -5.44 -12.81 -5.48
N TYR A 131 -6.19 -12.16 -4.60
CA TYR A 131 -7.41 -11.41 -4.92
C TYR A 131 -7.29 -9.98 -4.38
N THR A 132 -7.78 -9.02 -5.16
CA THR A 132 -7.94 -7.63 -4.70
C THR A 132 -9.42 -7.31 -4.64
N ILE A 133 -9.91 -7.05 -3.43
CA ILE A 133 -11.34 -6.88 -3.14
C ILE A 133 -11.56 -5.43 -2.71
N GLU A 134 -12.43 -4.68 -3.41
CA GLU A 134 -12.86 -3.37 -2.93
C GLU A 134 -13.84 -3.56 -1.76
N ILE A 135 -13.44 -3.16 -0.56
CA ILE A 135 -14.24 -3.34 0.67
C ILE A 135 -14.98 -2.06 1.10
N ALA A 136 -14.50 -0.90 0.66
CA ALA A 136 -15.18 0.37 0.87
C ALA A 136 -14.92 1.36 -0.28
N ASN A 137 -15.96 2.10 -0.67
CA ASN A 137 -16.00 3.11 -1.72
C ASN A 137 -16.12 4.56 -1.19
N LYS A 138 -16.41 4.68 0.11
CA LYS A 138 -16.28 5.87 0.96
C LYS A 138 -16.33 5.39 2.41
N LEU A 139 -15.39 5.83 3.22
CA LEU A 139 -15.32 5.53 4.65
C LEU A 139 -15.11 6.84 5.42
N PRO A 140 -16.20 7.45 5.92
CA PRO A 140 -16.12 8.72 6.64
C PRO A 140 -15.18 8.67 7.85
N GLY A 141 -14.64 9.81 8.24
CA GLY A 141 -13.75 9.93 9.39
C GLY A 141 -14.34 9.34 10.68
N ASN A 142 -13.54 8.60 11.45
CA ASN A 142 -13.91 7.92 12.70
C ASN A 142 -15.12 6.96 12.60
N THR A 143 -15.46 6.49 11.39
CA THR A 143 -16.56 5.53 11.20
C THR A 143 -16.04 4.15 10.84
N TYR A 144 -16.96 3.17 10.81
CA TYR A 144 -16.67 1.83 10.34
C TYR A 144 -17.68 1.40 9.29
N LYS A 145 -17.28 0.45 8.45
CA LYS A 145 -18.14 -0.22 7.47
C LYS A 145 -17.91 -1.73 7.52
N GLU A 146 -18.99 -2.48 7.55
CA GLU A 146 -18.93 -3.93 7.42
C GLU A 146 -18.92 -4.32 5.94
N PHE A 147 -18.15 -5.35 5.62
CA PHE A 147 -18.03 -5.87 4.26
C PHE A 147 -18.14 -7.39 4.28
N SER A 148 -18.63 -7.93 3.16
CA SER A 148 -18.63 -9.35 2.86
C SER A 148 -18.43 -9.50 1.36
N ALA A 149 -17.43 -10.29 0.98
CA ALA A 149 -17.07 -10.52 -0.40
C ALA A 149 -16.86 -12.01 -0.67
N LYS A 150 -17.29 -12.47 -1.83
CA LYS A 150 -17.15 -13.85 -2.28
C LYS A 150 -16.04 -13.90 -3.32
N VAL A 151 -15.02 -14.73 -3.09
CA VAL A 151 -13.93 -14.99 -4.04
C VAL A 151 -13.87 -16.49 -4.35
N PRO A 152 -13.47 -16.90 -5.56
CA PRO A 152 -13.29 -18.32 -5.86
C PRO A 152 -12.18 -18.91 -5.00
N PHE A 153 -12.38 -20.13 -4.51
CA PHE A 153 -11.37 -20.84 -3.73
C PHE A 153 -10.63 -21.83 -4.65
N PRO A 154 -9.29 -21.85 -4.67
CA PRO A 154 -8.55 -22.78 -5.52
C PRO A 154 -8.84 -24.25 -5.13
N PRO A 155 -9.34 -25.09 -6.06
CA PRO A 155 -9.80 -26.44 -5.73
C PRO A 155 -8.66 -27.40 -5.32
N SER A 156 -7.44 -27.14 -5.77
CA SER A 156 -6.24 -27.96 -5.48
C SER A 156 -5.57 -27.64 -4.13
N PHE A 157 -6.21 -26.81 -3.29
CA PHE A 157 -5.64 -26.35 -2.03
C PHE A 157 -6.23 -27.14 -0.85
N ASP A 158 -5.45 -28.11 -0.37
CA ASP A 158 -5.83 -28.97 0.76
C ASP A 158 -5.54 -28.31 2.12
N ASN A 159 -4.36 -27.67 2.26
CA ASN A 159 -3.93 -26.98 3.48
C ASN A 159 -3.79 -25.48 3.21
N ALA A 160 -4.93 -24.78 3.13
CA ALA A 160 -4.94 -23.36 2.83
C ALA A 160 -4.64 -22.48 4.05
N GLU A 161 -3.68 -21.57 3.90
CA GLU A 161 -3.41 -20.46 4.79
C GLU A 161 -3.87 -19.15 4.14
N PHE A 162 -4.45 -18.25 4.93
CA PHE A 162 -5.00 -16.97 4.45
C PHE A 162 -4.16 -15.80 4.96
N TYR A 163 -3.58 -15.04 4.04
CA TYR A 163 -2.87 -13.81 4.31
C TYR A 163 -3.64 -12.63 3.76
N HIS A 164 -3.60 -11.51 4.48
CA HIS A 164 -4.32 -10.31 4.06
C HIS A 164 -3.51 -9.05 4.29
N THR A 165 -3.77 -8.04 3.46
CA THR A 165 -3.23 -6.70 3.62
C THR A 165 -4.31 -5.69 3.29
N LEU A 166 -4.44 -4.67 4.14
CA LEU A 166 -5.34 -3.55 3.89
C LEU A 166 -4.59 -2.45 3.15
N LYS A 167 -5.17 -1.94 2.07
CA LYS A 167 -4.68 -0.76 1.37
C LYS A 167 -5.81 0.25 1.16
N CYS A 168 -5.70 1.42 1.74
CA CYS A 168 -6.67 2.51 1.55
C CYS A 168 -6.03 3.66 0.77
N ILE A 169 -6.85 4.38 0.00
CA ILE A 169 -6.47 5.49 -0.89
C ILE A 169 -7.46 6.64 -0.74
#